data_AF-A0AAQ3NFW9-F1
#
_entry.id   AF-A0AAQ3NFW9-F1
#
_cell.length_a   1.000
_cell.length_b   1.000
_cell.length_c   1.000
_cell.angle_alpha   90.00
_cell.angle_beta   90.00
_cell.angle_gamma   90.00
#
_symmetry.space_group_name_H-M   'P 1'
#
loop_
_entity.id
_entity.type
_entity.pdbx_description
1 polymer ?
#
loop_
_entity_poly.entity_id
_entity_poly.type
_entity_poly.pdbx_seq_one_letter_code
_entity_poly.pdbx_strand_id
1 'polypeptide(L)'
;MAEKISVINPSYCVPQSVSIQINTEKGIAYGEKDNRLFYIEDISFSLRDRRVLYDDTQKPIVTFYNKGDSSDLLFWVKEIKKSSTIPSEITKLNVFLAGNKEEKKSDFRVIIYGSKHSCTVYAVNLLPL
;
A
#
# COMPACT_ATOMS: atom_id res chain seq x y z
N MET A 1 22.90 -10.12 -3.09
CA MET A 1 22.22 -8.99 -3.76
C MET A 1 20.76 -9.11 -3.39
N ALA A 2 20.15 -8.12 -2.74
CA ALA A 2 18.72 -8.21 -2.40
C ALA A 2 17.91 -8.21 -3.71
N GLU A 3 16.96 -9.14 -3.83
CA GLU A 3 16.11 -9.24 -5.01
C GLU A 3 15.24 -7.97 -5.14
N LYS A 4 15.22 -7.37 -6.34
CA LYS A 4 14.41 -6.18 -6.62
C LYS A 4 12.96 -6.60 -6.82
N ILE A 5 12.11 -6.45 -5.81
CA ILE A 5 10.69 -6.73 -5.92
C ILE A 5 9.97 -5.51 -6.52
N SER A 6 9.43 -5.67 -7.73
CA SER A 6 8.57 -4.68 -8.38
C SER A 6 7.11 -5.14 -8.35
N VAL A 7 6.26 -4.43 -7.61
CA VAL A 7 4.83 -4.77 -7.47
C VAL A 7 3.95 -4.12 -8.55
N ILE A 8 4.19 -2.85 -8.87
CA ILE A 8 3.38 -2.07 -9.83
C ILE A 8 4.11 -1.93 -11.16
N ASN A 9 5.26 -1.26 -11.16
CA ASN A 9 6.09 -1.07 -12.35
C ASN A 9 7.56 -0.86 -11.94
N PRO A 10 8.55 -1.49 -12.62
CA PRO A 10 9.96 -1.32 -12.31
C PRO A 10 10.46 0.13 -12.39
N SER A 11 9.77 1.00 -13.14
CA SER A 11 10.08 2.44 -13.25
C SER A 11 9.95 3.20 -11.93
N TYR A 12 9.15 2.69 -10.98
CA TYR A 12 8.99 3.28 -9.64
C TYR A 12 10.07 2.81 -8.65
N CYS A 13 11.03 2.00 -9.09
CA CYS A 13 12.07 1.46 -8.23
C CYS A 13 13.43 2.06 -8.58
N VAL A 14 13.88 3.00 -7.74
CA VAL A 14 15.20 3.65 -7.84
C VAL A 14 16.19 3.04 -6.83
N PRO A 15 17.52 3.10 -7.09
CA PRO A 15 18.52 2.48 -6.21
C PRO A 15 18.75 3.24 -4.90
N GLN A 16 18.47 4.55 -4.88
CA GLN A 16 18.57 5.39 -3.69
C GLN A 16 17.27 5.39 -2.85
N SER A 17 17.40 5.65 -1.56
CA SER A 17 16.25 5.94 -0.70
C SER A 17 15.50 7.18 -1.21
N VAL A 18 14.17 7.12 -1.19
CA VAL A 18 13.30 8.24 -1.57
C VAL A 18 12.53 8.71 -0.34
N SER A 19 12.57 10.01 -0.08
CA SER A 19 11.70 10.65 0.91
C SER A 19 10.41 11.11 0.23
N ILE A 20 9.27 10.68 0.77
CA ILE A 20 7.94 11.05 0.29
C ILE A 20 7.16 11.64 1.45
N GLN A 21 6.60 12.83 1.25
CA GLN A 21 5.68 13.46 2.20
C GLN A 21 4.25 13.17 1.78
N ILE A 22 3.43 12.62 2.69
CA ILE A 22 2.05 12.24 2.40
C ILE A 22 1.11 13.17 3.18
N ASN A 23 0.30 13.94 2.46
CA ASN A 23 -0.83 14.65 3.05
C ASN A 23 -2.08 13.76 2.94
N THR A 24 -2.44 13.10 4.03
CA THR A 24 -3.58 12.17 4.08
C THR A 24 -4.93 12.86 3.98
N GLU A 25 -5.03 14.14 4.36
CA GLU A 25 -6.27 14.91 4.27
C GLU A 25 -6.60 15.28 2.81
N LYS A 26 -5.57 15.63 2.04
CA LYS A 26 -5.70 15.98 0.62
C LYS A 26 -5.58 14.77 -0.31
N GLY A 27 -5.10 13.64 0.19
CA GLY A 27 -4.80 12.46 -0.63
C GLY A 27 -3.64 12.69 -1.60
N ILE A 28 -2.64 13.51 -1.25
CA ILE A 28 -1.53 13.89 -2.13
C ILE A 28 -0.19 13.45 -1.54
N ALA A 29 0.70 12.94 -2.38
CA ALA A 29 2.08 12.63 -2.05
C ALA A 29 3.04 13.57 -2.80
N TYR A 30 4.03 14.09 -2.08
CA TYR A 30 5.04 15.01 -2.57
C TYR A 30 6.45 14.41 -2.44
N GLY A 31 7.33 14.79 -3.36
CA GLY A 31 8.77 14.53 -3.25
C GLY A 31 9.46 15.51 -2.31
N GLU A 32 10.76 15.34 -2.15
CA GLU A 32 11.59 16.18 -1.26
C GLU A 32 11.60 17.67 -1.63
N LYS A 33 11.34 18.01 -2.90
CA LYS A 33 11.30 19.39 -3.41
C LYS A 33 9.88 19.95 -3.54
N ASP A 34 8.94 19.43 -2.76
CA ASP A 34 7.50 19.78 -2.78
C ASP A 34 6.81 19.59 -4.14
N ASN A 35 7.43 18.85 -5.06
CA ASN A 35 6.81 18.47 -6.32
C ASN A 35 5.78 17.35 -6.05
N ARG A 36 4.55 17.54 -6.51
CA ARG A 36 3.51 16.50 -6.43
C ARG A 36 3.98 15.28 -7.23
N LEU A 37 3.99 14.11 -6.60
CA LEU A 37 4.35 12.84 -7.24
C LEU A 37 3.10 12.04 -7.60
N PHE A 38 2.19 11.95 -6.64
CA PHE A 38 0.97 11.16 -6.78
C PHE A 38 -0.19 11.86 -6.12
N TYR A 39 -1.40 11.58 -6.58
CA TYR A 39 -2.61 11.98 -5.89
C TYR A 39 -3.70 10.91 -6.03
N ILE A 40 -4.57 10.86 -5.03
CA ILE A 40 -5.80 10.08 -5.06
C ILE A 40 -6.93 11.04 -5.40
N GLU A 41 -7.68 10.71 -6.44
CA GLU A 41 -8.97 11.34 -6.66
C GLU A 41 -10.02 10.51 -5.91
N ASP A 42 -10.67 11.14 -4.93
CA ASP A 42 -11.92 10.58 -4.39
C ASP A 42 -12.98 10.76 -5.48
N ILE A 43 -13.34 9.67 -6.14
CA ILE A 43 -14.47 9.66 -7.07
C ILE A 43 -15.74 9.71 -6.20
N SER A 44 -16.08 10.91 -5.76
CA SER A 44 -17.10 11.26 -4.76
C SER A 44 -18.54 10.89 -5.14
N PHE A 45 -18.74 10.09 -6.19
CA PHE A 45 -20.05 9.66 -6.68
C PHE A 45 -20.11 8.21 -7.20
N SER A 46 -19.12 7.34 -6.90
CA SER A 46 -19.26 5.92 -7.22
C SER A 46 -19.79 5.13 -6.01
N LEU A 47 -20.87 4.37 -6.19
CA LEU A 47 -21.56 3.54 -5.18
C LEU A 47 -20.69 2.42 -4.55
N ARG A 48 -19.35 2.45 -4.70
CA ARG A 48 -18.45 1.29 -4.51
C ARG A 48 -17.11 1.59 -3.83
N ASP A 49 -16.94 2.74 -3.18
CA ASP A 49 -15.70 3.11 -2.46
C ASP A 49 -14.40 2.96 -3.28
N ARG A 50 -14.49 3.19 -4.60
CA ARG A 50 -13.36 3.07 -5.52
C ARG A 50 -12.46 4.30 -5.43
N ARG A 51 -11.16 4.09 -5.27
CA ARG A 51 -10.15 5.17 -5.27
C ARG A 51 -9.09 4.88 -6.33
N VAL A 52 -8.68 5.88 -7.10
CA VAL A 52 -7.65 5.73 -8.13
C VAL A 52 -6.44 6.56 -7.74
N LEU A 53 -5.25 5.94 -7.75
CA LEU A 53 -3.97 6.64 -7.63
C LEU A 53 -3.51 7.08 -9.02
N TYR A 54 -3.19 8.36 -9.16
CA TYR A 54 -2.66 8.95 -10.39
C TYR A 54 -1.22 9.44 -10.19
N ASP A 55 -0.46 9.53 -11.28
CA ASP A 55 0.77 10.33 -11.32
C ASP A 55 0.46 11.83 -11.48
N ASP A 56 1.49 12.66 -11.48
CA ASP A 56 1.37 14.11 -11.62
C ASP A 56 0.87 14.57 -13.00
N THR A 57 0.92 13.68 -14.00
CA THR A 57 0.41 13.88 -15.37
C THR A 57 -1.05 13.42 -15.56
N GLN A 58 -1.74 13.03 -14.49
CA GLN A 58 -3.11 12.50 -14.48
C GLN A 58 -3.25 11.11 -15.12
N LYS A 59 -2.16 10.35 -15.23
CA LYS A 59 -2.23 8.96 -15.69
C LYS A 59 -2.60 8.03 -14.53
N PRO A 60 -3.62 7.16 -14.66
CA PRO A 60 -3.97 6.22 -13.61
C PRO A 60 -2.88 5.16 -13.44
N ILE A 61 -2.50 4.89 -12.19
CA ILE A 61 -1.45 3.93 -11.80
C ILE A 61 -2.06 2.65 -11.25
N VAL A 62 -2.90 2.78 -10.22
CA VAL A 62 -3.54 1.65 -9.54
C VAL A 62 -4.90 2.08 -9.02
N THR A 63 -5.85 1.16 -9.03
CA THR A 63 -7.19 1.38 -8.47
C THR A 63 -7.40 0.50 -7.25
N PHE A 64 -7.86 1.13 -6.16
CA PHE A 64 -8.25 0.49 -4.93
C PHE A 64 -9.75 0.27 -4.90
N TYR A 65 -10.16 -0.91 -4.45
CA TYR A 65 -11.55 -1.32 -4.29
C TYR A 65 -11.72 -2.06 -2.97
N ASN A 66 -12.94 -2.10 -2.46
CA ASN A 66 -13.30 -3.02 -1.39
C ASN A 66 -13.27 -4.48 -1.90
N LYS A 67 -13.10 -5.41 -0.97
CA LYS A 67 -12.94 -6.84 -1.27
C LYS A 67 -14.17 -7.37 -2.02
N GLY A 68 -13.96 -7.96 -3.20
CA GLY A 68 -15.00 -8.64 -4.00
C GLY A 68 -15.31 -8.00 -5.35
N ASP A 69 -14.76 -6.81 -5.63
CA ASP A 69 -15.13 -6.03 -6.82
C ASP A 69 -14.21 -6.22 -8.05
N SER A 70 -13.17 -7.07 -7.99
CA SER A 70 -12.29 -7.31 -9.16
C SER A 70 -11.67 -8.71 -9.16
N SER A 71 -11.56 -9.32 -10.35
CA SER A 71 -10.83 -10.57 -10.61
C SER A 71 -9.33 -10.38 -10.77
N ASP A 72 -8.89 -9.16 -11.10
CA ASP A 72 -7.52 -8.86 -11.53
C ASP A 72 -6.81 -7.98 -10.49
N LEU A 73 -6.60 -8.54 -9.31
CA LEU A 73 -5.94 -7.83 -8.19
C LEU A 73 -4.42 -7.98 -8.29
N LEU A 74 -3.69 -6.86 -8.26
CA LEU A 74 -2.21 -6.87 -8.11
C LEU A 74 -1.80 -7.40 -6.73
N PHE A 75 -2.55 -6.99 -5.71
CA PHE A 75 -2.40 -7.45 -4.34
C PHE A 75 -3.72 -7.24 -3.58
N TRP A 76 -3.85 -7.91 -2.43
CA TRP A 76 -4.90 -7.62 -1.45
C TRP A 76 -4.32 -7.51 -0.06
N VAL A 77 -5.04 -6.80 0.81
CA VAL A 77 -4.62 -6.50 2.17
C VAL A 77 -5.62 -7.12 3.15
N LYS A 78 -5.11 -7.79 4.18
CA LYS A 78 -5.92 -8.32 5.30
C LYS A 78 -5.38 -7.78 6.61
N GLU A 79 -6.26 -7.21 7.42
CA GLU A 79 -5.92 -6.88 8.80
C GLU A 79 -5.75 -8.16 9.64
N ILE A 80 -4.72 -8.19 10.48
CA ILE A 80 -4.52 -9.25 11.45
C ILE A 80 -5.45 -8.99 12.63
N LYS A 81 -6.55 -9.74 12.70
CA LYS A 81 -7.48 -9.70 13.83
C LYS A 81 -6.73 -10.03 15.12
N LYS A 82 -6.84 -9.15 16.12
CA LYS A 82 -6.33 -9.40 17.46
C LYS A 82 -7.29 -10.32 18.20
N SER A 83 -6.77 -11.22 19.03
CA SER A 83 -7.56 -12.08 19.92
C SER A 83 -7.96 -11.40 21.24
N SER A 84 -7.60 -10.13 21.43
CA SER A 84 -7.70 -9.40 22.70
C SER A 84 -8.73 -8.28 22.63
N THR A 85 -9.48 -8.11 23.73
CA THR A 85 -10.50 -7.07 23.97
C THR A 85 -9.90 -5.67 24.17
N ILE A 86 -8.57 -5.53 24.23
CA ILE A 86 -7.90 -4.24 24.47
C ILE A 86 -7.58 -3.57 23.13
N PRO A 87 -7.95 -2.27 22.94
CA PRO A 87 -7.52 -1.51 21.78
C PRO A 87 -5.99 -1.42 21.78
N SER A 88 -5.33 -2.16 20.88
CA SER A 88 -3.89 -2.04 20.76
C SER A 88 -3.55 -0.91 19.80
N GLU A 89 -2.61 -0.07 20.22
CA GLU A 89 -2.02 1.06 19.49
C GLU A 89 -1.26 0.64 18.21
N ILE A 90 -1.37 -0.61 17.76
CA ILE A 90 -0.63 -1.10 16.60
C ILE A 90 -1.59 -1.88 15.71
N THR A 91 -1.85 -1.39 14.50
CA THR A 91 -2.55 -2.15 13.48
C THR A 91 -1.54 -2.89 12.61
N LYS A 92 -1.78 -4.19 12.38
CA LYS A 92 -0.92 -5.00 11.51
C LYS A 92 -1.72 -5.45 10.31
N LEU A 93 -1.17 -5.23 9.12
CA LEU A 93 -1.75 -5.65 7.86
C LEU A 93 -0.83 -6.65 7.18
N ASN A 94 -1.38 -7.74 6.67
CA ASN A 94 -0.71 -8.65 5.76
C ASN A 94 -1.09 -8.27 4.32
N VAL A 95 -0.09 -8.17 3.45
CA VAL A 95 -0.27 -7.94 2.01
C VAL A 95 0.10 -9.20 1.26
N PHE A 96 -0.74 -9.58 0.32
CA PHE A 96 -0.59 -10.77 -0.52
C PHE A 96 -0.60 -10.33 -1.98
N LEU A 97 0.42 -10.72 -2.74
CA LEU A 97 0.50 -10.46 -4.17
C LEU A 97 -0.39 -11.45 -4.95
N ALA A 98 -0.82 -11.07 -6.16
CA ALA A 98 -1.65 -11.87 -7.06
C ALA A 98 -1.20 -13.35 -7.20
N GLY A 99 0.12 -13.59 -7.24
CA GLY A 99 0.71 -14.92 -7.38
C GLY A 99 0.64 -15.78 -6.12
N ASN A 100 0.43 -15.19 -4.94
CA ASN A 100 0.43 -15.89 -3.66
C ASN A 100 -0.96 -16.44 -3.30
N LYS A 101 -1.39 -17.45 -4.06
CA LYS A 101 -2.73 -18.05 -3.93
C LYS A 101 -2.89 -18.92 -2.67
N GLU A 102 -1.80 -19.42 -2.11
CA GLU A 102 -1.87 -20.29 -0.92
C GLU A 102 -2.16 -19.51 0.36
N GLU A 103 -1.88 -18.20 0.39
CA GLU A 103 -2.09 -17.29 1.53
C GLU A 103 -1.42 -17.72 2.86
N LYS A 104 -0.56 -18.74 2.86
CA LYS A 104 0.08 -19.28 4.08
C LYS A 104 1.04 -18.28 4.72
N LYS A 105 1.74 -17.48 3.91
CA LYS A 105 2.69 -16.46 4.34
C LYS A 105 2.42 -15.19 3.52
N SER A 106 2.36 -14.04 4.19
CA SER A 106 2.19 -12.74 3.51
C SER A 106 3.47 -12.36 2.77
N ASP A 107 3.35 -11.72 1.61
CA ASP A 107 4.50 -11.17 0.87
C ASP A 107 5.10 -9.95 1.57
N PHE A 108 4.22 -9.09 2.09
CA PHE A 108 4.60 -7.95 2.92
C PHE A 108 3.79 -7.88 4.20
N ARG A 109 4.38 -7.22 5.20
CA ARG A 109 3.71 -6.85 6.44
C ARG A 109 3.81 -5.36 6.66
N VAL A 110 2.68 -4.73 6.91
CA VAL A 110 2.61 -3.32 7.30
C VAL A 110 2.29 -3.24 8.78
N ILE A 111 3.10 -2.50 9.52
CA ILE A 111 2.85 -2.18 10.92
C ILE A 111 2.54 -0.69 10.99
N ILE A 112 1.35 -0.35 11.47
CA ILE A 112 0.87 1.02 11.66
C ILE A 112 0.81 1.27 13.16
N TYR A 113 1.45 2.34 13.63
CA TYR A 113 1.49 2.70 15.05
C TYR A 113 0.41 3.75 15.38
N GLY A 114 0.01 3.83 16.65
CA GLY A 114 -1.34 4.22 17.09
C GLY A 114 -1.84 5.60 16.65
N SER A 115 -0.93 6.54 16.42
CA SER A 115 -1.29 7.87 15.90
C SER A 115 -1.51 7.90 14.38
N LYS A 116 -1.40 6.76 13.68
CA LYS A 116 -1.45 6.63 12.20
C LYS A 116 -0.43 7.51 11.46
N HIS A 117 0.47 8.18 12.17
CA HIS A 117 1.50 9.05 11.59
C HIS A 117 2.77 8.29 11.19
N SER A 118 2.92 7.04 11.63
CA SER A 118 4.03 6.20 11.23
C SER A 118 3.55 4.81 10.84
N CYS A 119 4.15 4.31 9.76
CA CYS A 119 4.02 2.93 9.35
C CYS A 119 5.37 2.39 8.89
N THR A 120 5.56 1.08 9.01
CA THR A 120 6.73 0.39 8.49
C THR A 120 6.27 -0.79 7.64
N VAL A 121 6.84 -0.90 6.44
CA VAL A 121 6.56 -1.97 5.49
C VAL A 121 7.76 -2.92 5.48
N TYR A 122 7.49 -4.20 5.71
CA TYR A 122 8.50 -5.27 5.70
C TYR A 122 8.22 -6.21 4.54
N ALA A 123 9.25 -6.56 3.77
CA ALA A 123 9.21 -7.71 2.87
C ALA A 123 9.38 -8.99 3.71
N VAL A 124 8.37 -9.85 3.73
CA VAL A 124 8.33 -11.04 4.60
C VAL A 124 8.87 -12.27 3.87
N ASN A 125 8.86 -12.26 2.53
CA ASN A 125 9.40 -13.33 1.70
C ASN A 125 10.92 -13.28 1.48
N LEU A 126 11.65 -12.37 2.12
CA LEU A 126 13.11 -12.24 2.00
C LEU A 126 13.92 -12.68 3.22
N LEU A 127 13.27 -13.23 4.26
CA LEU A 127 13.97 -13.90 5.35
C LEU A 127 14.00 -15.41 5.08
N PRO A 128 15.19 -16.02 4.85
CA PRO A 128 15.33 -17.44 5.05
C PRO A 128 15.06 -17.73 6.54
N LEU A 129 14.35 -18.83 6.80
CA LEU A 129 14.19 -19.38 8.15
C LEU A 129 15.56 -19.67 8.78
#